data_AF-A0A8S2V0N2-F1
#
_entry.id   AF-A0A8S2V0N2-F1
#
_cell.length_a   1.000
_cell.length_b   1.000
_cell.length_c   1.000
_cell.angle_alpha   90.00
_cell.angle_beta   90.00
_cell.angle_gamma   90.00
#
_symmetry.space_group_name_H-M   'P 1'
#
loop_
_entity.id
_entity.type
_entity.pdbx_description
1 polymer ?
#
loop_
_entity_poly.entity_id
_entity_poly.type
_entity_poly.pdbx_seq_one_letter_code
_entity_poly.pdbx_strand_id
1 'polypeptide(L)'
;WKETKKNLRKDSRWDQDIDRNEKERLFEEHIGLLEKKRKTAFHNLLSEHCTLTSSWKDVKKIIKSDPRFEKICSNERKRDLEKEFENYMKDKYQTAKTDFKELLKETKVITYRSLQTIRESEEQNHLRDIEKILQKDKRYLLLDVIPEERSKILMDYLEDIEQRGVPPPPTASVDRRKL
;
A
#
# COMPACT_ATOMS: atom_id res chain seq x y z
N TRP A 1 -22.38 -4.74 -22.33
CA TRP A 1 -23.43 -5.76 -22.60
C TRP A 1 -24.19 -5.55 -23.91
N LYS A 2 -24.95 -4.46 -24.09
CA LYS A 2 -25.84 -4.27 -25.26
C LYS A 2 -25.15 -4.47 -26.62
N GLU A 3 -23.98 -3.88 -26.82
CA GLU A 3 -23.21 -4.01 -28.06
C GLU A 3 -22.59 -5.41 -28.20
N THR A 4 -21.94 -5.91 -27.16
CA THR A 4 -21.36 -7.25 -27.13
C THR A 4 -22.40 -8.33 -27.43
N LYS A 5 -23.59 -8.22 -26.84
CA LYS A 5 -24.73 -9.11 -27.09
C LYS A 5 -25.16 -9.14 -28.56
N LYS A 6 -25.15 -8.01 -29.26
CA LYS A 6 -25.47 -7.95 -30.70
C LYS A 6 -24.46 -8.77 -31.52
N ASN A 7 -23.18 -8.74 -31.14
CA ASN A 7 -22.13 -9.51 -31.79
C ASN A 7 -22.22 -10.99 -31.44
N LEU A 8 -22.39 -11.32 -30.15
CA LEU A 8 -22.47 -12.71 -29.69
C LEU A 8 -23.67 -13.46 -30.28
N ARG A 9 -24.80 -12.78 -30.52
CA ARG A 9 -25.98 -13.40 -31.19
C ARG A 9 -25.71 -13.95 -32.59
N LYS A 10 -24.64 -13.53 -33.25
CA LYS A 10 -24.24 -14.05 -34.57
C LYS A 10 -23.41 -15.34 -34.46
N ASP A 11 -22.91 -15.65 -33.26
CA ASP A 11 -22.09 -16.82 -32.98
C ASP A 11 -23.01 -18.02 -32.70
N SER A 12 -22.75 -19.16 -33.36
CA SER A 12 -23.55 -20.38 -33.18
C SER A 12 -23.55 -20.89 -31.74
N ARG A 13 -22.52 -20.56 -30.96
CA ARG A 13 -22.40 -20.95 -29.54
C ARG A 13 -23.29 -20.13 -28.61
N TRP A 14 -23.97 -19.08 -29.09
CA TRP A 14 -24.81 -18.23 -28.25
C TRP A 14 -26.10 -18.90 -27.76
N ASP A 15 -26.64 -19.84 -28.55
CA ASP A 15 -27.91 -20.50 -28.31
C ASP A 15 -27.78 -21.68 -27.32
N GLN A 16 -27.21 -21.37 -26.16
CA GLN A 16 -27.14 -22.25 -24.98
C GLN A 16 -28.36 -22.04 -24.09
N ASP A 17 -28.76 -23.09 -23.38
CA ASP A 17 -29.85 -23.11 -22.40
C ASP A 17 -29.46 -22.38 -21.09
N ILE A 18 -29.23 -21.08 -21.21
CA ILE A 18 -28.95 -20.16 -20.11
C ILE A 18 -29.91 -18.98 -20.26
N ASP A 19 -30.61 -18.63 -19.17
CA ASP A 19 -31.54 -17.51 -19.18
C ASP A 19 -30.85 -16.18 -19.54
N ARG A 20 -31.62 -15.27 -20.13
CA ARG A 20 -31.13 -13.96 -20.57
C ARG A 20 -30.48 -13.15 -19.44
N ASN A 21 -31.06 -13.17 -18.25
CA ASN A 21 -30.54 -12.40 -17.11
C ASN A 21 -29.24 -13.03 -16.61
N GLU A 22 -29.16 -14.35 -16.61
CA GLU A 22 -27.94 -15.06 -16.23
C GLU A 22 -26.79 -14.84 -17.23
N LYS A 23 -27.08 -14.82 -18.54
CA LYS A 23 -26.08 -14.44 -19.56
C LYS A 23 -25.53 -13.02 -19.32
N GLU A 24 -26.37 -12.08 -18.87
CA GLU A 24 -25.96 -10.71 -18.53
C GLU A 24 -25.09 -10.68 -17.26
N ARG A 25 -25.52 -11.38 -16.21
CA ARG A 25 -24.76 -11.52 -14.95
C ARG A 25 -23.37 -12.12 -15.19
N LEU A 26 -23.28 -13.22 -15.93
CA LEU A 26 -22.01 -13.88 -16.27
C LEU A 26 -21.10 -12.97 -17.10
N PHE A 27 -21.68 -12.17 -18.00
CA PHE A 27 -20.92 -11.18 -18.77
C PHE A 27 -20.33 -10.09 -17.86
N GLU A 28 -21.13 -9.52 -16.96
CA GLU A 28 -20.67 -8.50 -16.01
C GLU A 28 -19.58 -9.05 -15.08
N GLU A 29 -19.76 -10.27 -14.57
CA GLU A 29 -18.77 -10.97 -13.77
C GLU A 29 -17.46 -11.16 -14.55
N HIS A 30 -17.56 -11.61 -15.81
CA HIS A 30 -16.40 -11.78 -16.68
C HIS A 30 -15.65 -10.46 -16.93
N ILE A 31 -16.38 -9.37 -17.21
CA ILE A 31 -15.78 -8.05 -17.39
C ILE A 31 -15.08 -7.60 -16.09
N GLY A 32 -15.71 -7.79 -14.93
CA GLY A 32 -15.09 -7.46 -13.65
C GLY A 32 -13.81 -8.26 -13.39
N LEU A 33 -13.77 -9.55 -13.76
CA LEU A 33 -12.55 -10.36 -13.68
C LEU A 33 -11.45 -9.86 -14.63
N LEU A 34 -11.80 -9.46 -15.85
CA LEU A 34 -10.85 -8.87 -16.80
C LEU A 34 -10.29 -7.53 -16.30
N GLU A 35 -11.14 -6.67 -15.74
CA GLU A 35 -10.73 -5.39 -15.13
C GLU A 35 -9.78 -5.62 -13.95
N LYS A 36 -10.11 -6.57 -13.05
CA LYS A 36 -9.24 -6.94 -11.93
C LYS A 36 -7.88 -7.44 -12.43
N LYS A 37 -7.86 -8.36 -13.40
CA LYS A 37 -6.62 -8.89 -13.98
C LYS A 37 -5.77 -7.79 -14.62
N ARG A 38 -6.39 -6.86 -15.35
CA ARG A 38 -5.72 -5.70 -15.94
C ARG A 38 -5.14 -4.79 -14.86
N LYS A 39 -5.92 -4.47 -13.82
CA LYS A 39 -5.48 -3.62 -12.71
C LYS A 39 -4.27 -4.22 -11.99
N THR A 40 -4.30 -5.52 -11.69
CA THR A 40 -3.15 -6.24 -11.13
C THR A 40 -1.93 -6.18 -12.05
N ALA A 41 -2.10 -6.39 -13.36
CA ALA A 41 -0.99 -6.26 -14.31
C ALA A 41 -0.42 -4.84 -14.33
N PHE A 42 -1.27 -3.82 -14.25
CA PHE A 42 -0.83 -2.43 -14.16
C PHE A 42 -0.07 -2.14 -12.87
N HIS A 43 -0.59 -2.57 -11.71
CA HIS A 43 0.10 -2.40 -10.43
C HIS A 43 1.45 -3.13 -10.37
N ASN A 44 1.56 -4.31 -10.99
CA ASN A 44 2.84 -5.01 -11.12
C ASN A 44 3.84 -4.22 -11.99
N LEU A 45 3.38 -3.66 -13.11
CA LEU A 45 4.22 -2.81 -13.94
C LEU A 45 4.66 -1.54 -13.18
N LEU A 46 3.76 -0.94 -12.38
CA LEU A 46 4.09 0.22 -11.54
C LEU A 46 5.07 -0.14 -10.43
N SER A 47 4.98 -1.32 -9.81
CA SER A 47 5.86 -1.69 -8.71
C SER A 47 7.33 -1.82 -9.15
N GLU A 48 7.57 -2.20 -10.41
CA GLU A 48 8.90 -2.29 -11.02
C GLU A 48 9.52 -0.91 -11.35
N HIS A 49 8.70 0.13 -11.50
CA HIS A 49 9.15 1.43 -12.04
C HIS A 49 8.87 2.63 -11.12
N CYS A 50 8.20 2.45 -9.98
CA CYS A 50 7.80 3.54 -9.08
C CYS A 50 8.47 3.48 -7.70
N THR A 51 9.05 4.61 -7.29
CA THR A 51 9.39 4.97 -5.90
C THR A 51 8.21 5.68 -5.22
N LEU A 52 8.28 5.94 -3.90
CA LEU A 52 7.21 6.63 -3.16
C LEU A 52 6.94 8.08 -3.61
N THR A 53 7.88 8.70 -4.32
CA THR A 53 7.81 10.09 -4.79
C THR A 53 7.60 10.21 -6.30
N SER A 54 7.33 9.10 -6.98
CA SER A 54 7.17 9.06 -8.43
C SER A 54 5.95 9.84 -8.92
N SER A 55 6.11 10.56 -10.03
CA SER A 55 5.02 11.27 -10.73
C SER A 55 4.46 10.42 -11.87
N TRP A 56 3.17 10.58 -12.19
CA TRP A 56 2.57 9.88 -13.33
C TRP A 56 3.29 10.21 -14.65
N LYS A 57 3.66 11.48 -14.84
CA LYS A 57 4.33 11.96 -16.05
C LYS A 57 5.65 11.24 -16.31
N ASP A 58 6.44 11.01 -15.27
CA ASP A 58 7.76 10.40 -15.41
C ASP A 58 7.67 8.88 -15.54
N VAL A 59 6.84 8.25 -14.71
CA VAL A 59 6.57 6.80 -14.81
C VAL A 59 6.01 6.45 -16.18
N LYS A 60 5.07 7.25 -16.69
CA LYS A 60 4.49 7.05 -18.03
C LYS A 60 5.54 7.10 -19.13
N LYS A 61 6.56 7.95 -19.03
CA LYS A 61 7.65 7.98 -20.03
C LYS A 61 8.49 6.71 -20.02
N ILE A 62 8.60 6.05 -18.88
CA ILE A 62 9.35 4.80 -18.70
C ILE A 62 8.51 3.63 -19.24
N ILE A 63 7.26 3.52 -18.80
CA ILE A 63 6.42 2.35 -19.11
C ILE A 63 5.82 2.38 -20.52
N LYS A 64 5.81 3.52 -21.22
CA LYS A 64 5.23 3.61 -22.58
C LYS A 64 5.88 2.67 -23.61
N SER A 65 7.15 2.31 -23.40
CA SER A 65 7.88 1.39 -24.28
C SER A 65 7.76 -0.07 -23.86
N ASP A 66 7.13 -0.35 -22.72
CA ASP A 66 6.90 -1.71 -22.25
C ASP A 66 5.71 -2.33 -23.01
N PRO A 67 5.87 -3.49 -23.69
CA PRO A 67 4.78 -4.14 -24.40
C PRO A 67 3.57 -4.50 -23.50
N ARG A 68 3.80 -4.69 -22.20
CA ARG A 68 2.73 -4.94 -21.22
C ARG A 68 1.83 -3.73 -21.08
N PHE A 69 2.38 -2.51 -21.20
CA PHE A 69 1.63 -1.27 -21.08
C PHE A 69 0.63 -1.10 -22.22
N GLU A 70 1.01 -1.40 -23.46
CA GLU A 70 0.12 -1.33 -24.61
C GLU A 70 -1.14 -2.17 -24.38
N LYS A 71 -0.96 -3.42 -23.94
CA LYS A 71 -2.07 -4.34 -23.64
C LYS A 71 -2.97 -3.80 -22.53
N ILE A 72 -2.40 -3.21 -21.48
CA ILE A 72 -3.15 -2.61 -20.36
C ILE A 72 -4.00 -1.42 -20.85
N CYS A 73 -3.46 -0.60 -21.75
CA CYS A 73 -4.09 0.65 -22.19
C CYS A 73 -5.12 0.48 -23.31
N SER A 74 -5.17 -0.67 -23.99
CA SER A 74 -5.97 -0.92 -25.21
C SER A 74 -7.41 -0.38 -25.19
N ASN A 75 -8.07 -0.40 -24.03
CA ASN A 75 -9.46 0.04 -23.85
C ASN A 75 -9.64 1.08 -22.72
N GLU A 76 -8.55 1.63 -22.19
CA GLU A 76 -8.61 2.52 -21.03
C GLU A 76 -8.39 3.98 -21.41
N ARG A 77 -9.19 4.88 -20.82
CA ARG A 77 -8.99 6.32 -21.02
C ARG A 77 -7.75 6.74 -20.25
N LYS A 78 -6.96 7.64 -20.83
CA LYS A 78 -5.74 8.19 -20.21
C LYS A 78 -5.96 8.72 -18.78
N ARG A 79 -7.13 9.32 -18.51
CA ARG A 79 -7.51 9.82 -17.19
C ARG A 79 -7.76 8.72 -16.16
N ASP A 80 -8.31 7.58 -16.58
CA ASP A 80 -8.58 6.46 -15.66
C ASP A 80 -7.26 5.79 -15.22
N LEU A 81 -6.28 5.69 -16.14
CA LEU A 81 -4.92 5.21 -15.82
C LEU A 81 -4.19 6.12 -14.83
N GLU A 82 -4.28 7.43 -15.01
CA GLU A 82 -3.68 8.42 -14.10
C GLU A 82 -4.31 8.34 -12.70
N LYS A 83 -5.65 8.27 -12.63
CA LYS A 83 -6.36 8.07 -11.37
C LYS A 83 -5.98 6.76 -10.69
N GLU A 84 -5.82 5.68 -11.45
CA GLU A 84 -5.40 4.39 -10.92
C GLU A 84 -3.95 4.43 -10.42
N PHE A 85 -3.06 5.16 -11.10
CA PHE A 85 -1.72 5.42 -10.62
C PHE A 85 -1.71 6.22 -9.30
N GLU A 86 -2.50 7.29 -9.20
CA GLU A 86 -2.61 8.11 -7.98
C GLU A 86 -3.10 7.29 -6.79
N ASN A 87 -4.11 6.44 -6.99
CA ASN A 87 -4.60 5.52 -5.97
C ASN A 87 -3.52 4.53 -5.55
N TYR A 88 -2.83 3.91 -6.52
CA TYR A 88 -1.71 3.00 -6.25
C TYR A 88 -0.62 3.68 -5.42
N MET A 89 -0.24 4.91 -5.77
CA MET A 89 0.78 5.68 -5.05
C MET A 89 0.34 6.02 -3.62
N LYS A 90 -0.92 6.41 -3.44
CA LYS A 90 -1.50 6.65 -2.11
C LYS A 90 -1.46 5.39 -1.26
N ASP A 91 -1.90 4.26 -1.80
CA ASP A 91 -1.91 2.97 -1.09
C ASP A 91 -0.49 2.53 -0.75
N LYS A 92 0.44 2.60 -1.71
CA LYS A 92 1.87 2.28 -1.51
C LYS A 92 2.50 3.11 -0.40
N TYR A 93 2.16 4.40 -0.33
CA TYR A 93 2.62 5.30 0.72
C TYR A 93 2.05 4.91 2.09
N GLN A 94 0.74 4.62 2.19
CA GLN A 94 0.13 4.20 3.46
C GLN A 94 0.65 2.86 3.95
N THR A 95 0.87 1.90 3.05
CA THR A 95 1.50 0.62 3.37
C THR A 95 2.92 0.83 3.91
N ALA A 96 3.76 1.62 3.25
CA ALA A 96 5.12 1.91 3.72
C ALA A 96 5.14 2.53 5.14
N LYS A 97 4.20 3.44 5.44
CA LYS A 97 4.05 4.02 6.78
C LYS A 97 3.62 3.00 7.82
N THR A 98 2.67 2.14 7.47
CA THR A 98 2.15 1.10 8.37
C THR A 98 3.25 0.09 8.67
N ASP A 99 3.94 -0.39 7.64
CA ASP A 99 5.04 -1.34 7.77
C ASP A 99 6.17 -0.76 8.62
N PHE A 100 6.52 0.51 8.42
CA PHE A 100 7.52 1.16 9.26
C PHE A 100 7.08 1.28 10.72
N LYS A 101 5.81 1.59 10.99
CA LYS A 101 5.28 1.59 12.37
C LYS A 101 5.33 0.20 13.02
N GLU A 102 5.07 -0.88 12.27
CA GLU A 102 5.22 -2.24 12.77
C GLU A 102 6.70 -2.56 13.09
N LEU A 103 7.65 -2.15 12.23
CA LEU A 103 9.08 -2.26 12.54
C LEU A 103 9.44 -1.56 13.86
N LEU A 104 8.92 -0.35 14.10
CA LEU A 104 9.18 0.37 15.34
C LEU A 104 8.67 -0.40 16.57
N LYS A 105 7.49 -1.03 16.49
CA LYS A 105 6.94 -1.90 17.56
C LYS A 105 7.76 -3.18 17.77
N GLU A 106 8.34 -3.73 16.71
CA GLU A 106 9.18 -4.91 16.77
C GLU A 106 10.57 -4.61 17.38
N THR A 107 11.03 -3.35 17.28
CA THR A 107 12.37 -2.91 17.67
C THR A 107 12.49 -2.73 19.19
N LYS A 108 12.91 -3.79 19.89
CA LYS A 108 12.89 -3.87 21.38
C LYS A 108 13.79 -2.90 22.13
N VAL A 109 14.79 -2.30 21.48
CA VAL A 109 15.61 -1.25 22.11
C VAL A 109 14.81 0.04 22.31
N ILE A 110 13.73 0.23 21.53
CA ILE A 110 12.82 1.35 21.70
C ILE A 110 11.89 1.05 22.88
N THR A 111 11.86 1.98 23.83
CA THR A 111 11.10 1.92 25.08
C THR A 111 10.45 3.27 25.39
N TYR A 112 9.51 3.31 26.33
CA TYR A 112 8.85 4.55 26.76
C TYR A 112 9.82 5.62 27.33
N ARG A 113 11.05 5.24 27.69
CA ARG A 113 12.11 6.18 28.14
C ARG A 113 12.97 6.71 26.99
N SER A 114 12.86 6.14 25.80
CA SER A 114 13.75 6.45 24.68
C SER A 114 13.73 7.92 24.30
N LEU A 115 12.54 8.54 24.30
CA LEU A 115 12.40 9.96 23.99
C LEU A 115 13.07 10.85 25.04
N GLN A 116 12.84 10.56 26.33
CA GLN A 116 13.53 11.21 27.44
C GLN A 116 15.06 11.06 27.32
N THR A 117 15.58 9.85 27.09
CA THR A 117 17.02 9.60 26.93
C THR A 117 17.62 10.36 25.75
N ILE A 118 16.88 10.53 24.64
CA ILE A 118 17.33 11.33 23.50
C ILE A 118 17.39 12.82 23.86
N ARG A 119 16.40 13.34 24.60
CA ARG A 119 16.34 14.75 25.03
C ARG A 119 17.43 15.10 26.05
N GLU A 120 17.80 14.16 26.92
CA GLU A 120 18.81 14.36 27.99
C GLU A 120 20.26 14.25 27.49
N SER A 121 20.48 13.66 26.30
CA SER A 121 21.81 13.45 25.72
C SER A 121 22.10 14.46 24.61
N GLU A 122 23.06 15.36 24.80
CA GLU A 122 23.51 16.30 23.75
C GLU A 122 23.97 15.58 22.47
N GLU A 123 24.60 14.41 22.59
CA GLU A 123 25.09 13.62 21.45
C GLU A 123 24.02 12.76 20.74
N GLN A 124 22.81 12.68 21.30
CA GLN A 124 21.71 11.83 20.82
C GLN A 124 22.11 10.37 20.51
N ASN A 125 23.02 9.79 21.30
CA ASN A 125 23.57 8.44 21.03
C ASN A 125 22.48 7.36 20.93
N HIS A 126 21.43 7.45 21.76
CA HIS A 126 20.30 6.52 21.72
C HIS A 126 19.52 6.57 20.40
N LEU A 127 19.30 7.76 19.83
CA LEU A 127 18.65 7.90 18.52
C LEU A 127 19.50 7.25 17.43
N ARG A 128 20.80 7.52 17.43
CA ARG A 128 21.74 6.94 16.47
C ARG A 128 21.77 5.41 16.53
N ASP A 129 21.71 4.84 17.74
CA ASP A 129 21.71 3.38 17.91
C ASP A 129 20.39 2.75 17.46
N ILE A 130 19.25 3.42 17.71
CA ILE A 130 17.96 3.02 17.12
C ILE A 130 18.07 3.03 15.58
N GLU A 131 18.53 4.13 14.98
CA GLU A 131 18.66 4.26 13.53
C GLU A 131 19.58 3.20 12.92
N LYS A 132 20.73 2.90 13.55
CA LYS A 132 21.64 1.82 13.10
C LYS A 132 20.96 0.45 13.04
N ILE A 133 20.02 0.18 13.95
CA ILE A 133 19.25 -1.07 13.95
C ILE A 133 18.23 -1.04 12.82
N LEU A 134 17.48 0.07 12.70
CA LEU A 134 16.44 0.22 11.69
C LEU A 134 16.97 0.20 10.26
N GLN A 135 18.17 0.74 10.02
CA GLN A 135 18.85 0.75 8.70
C GLN A 135 19.11 -0.65 8.10
N LYS A 136 18.96 -1.72 8.89
CA LYS A 136 19.09 -3.10 8.41
C LYS A 136 17.79 -3.67 7.85
N ASP A 137 16.65 -2.99 8.05
CA ASP A 137 15.33 -3.45 7.64
C ASP A 137 14.86 -2.73 6.37
N LYS A 138 14.31 -3.49 5.42
CA LYS A 138 13.83 -2.97 4.13
C LYS A 138 12.72 -1.92 4.29
N ARG A 139 11.90 -2.01 5.34
CA ARG A 139 10.79 -1.07 5.62
C ARG A 139 11.31 0.32 5.97
N TYR A 140 12.46 0.42 6.63
CA TYR A 140 13.15 1.68 6.90
C TYR A 140 13.77 2.26 5.61
N LEU A 141 14.45 1.41 4.83
CA LEU A 141 15.12 1.81 3.58
C LEU A 141 14.13 2.25 2.49
N LEU A 142 12.92 1.69 2.47
CA LEU A 142 11.87 2.10 1.53
C LEU A 142 11.51 3.59 1.67
N LEU A 143 11.68 4.16 2.86
CA LEU A 143 11.42 5.56 3.16
C LEU A 143 12.64 6.48 2.94
N ASP A 144 13.79 5.98 2.45
CA ASP A 144 14.99 6.80 2.16
C ASP A 144 14.71 7.96 1.18
N VAL A 145 13.71 7.80 0.32
CA VAL A 145 13.27 8.83 -0.63
C VAL A 145 12.43 9.95 0.01
N ILE A 146 12.07 9.81 1.29
CA ILE A 146 11.28 10.77 2.09
C ILE A 146 11.79 10.81 3.56
N PRO A 147 13.05 11.20 3.78
CA PRO A 147 13.69 11.11 5.10
C PRO A 147 12.99 11.96 6.16
N GLU A 148 12.40 13.09 5.80
CA GLU A 148 11.67 13.97 6.73
C GLU A 148 10.42 13.29 7.28
N GLU A 149 9.65 12.61 6.43
CA GLU A 149 8.47 11.85 6.87
C GLU A 149 8.88 10.64 7.71
N ARG A 150 9.99 9.98 7.36
CA ARG A 150 10.53 8.88 8.17
C ARG A 150 10.88 9.34 9.58
N SER A 151 11.63 10.44 9.71
CA SER A 151 12.00 11.01 11.00
C SER A 151 10.75 11.42 11.78
N LYS A 152 9.76 12.02 11.11
CA LYS A 152 8.48 12.37 11.73
C LYS A 152 7.76 11.14 12.28
N ILE A 153 7.63 10.06 11.53
CA ILE A 153 6.96 8.82 12.00
C ILE A 153 7.68 8.22 13.20
N LEU A 154 9.03 8.24 13.21
CA LEU A 154 9.82 7.79 14.34
C LEU A 154 9.57 8.65 15.58
N MET A 155 9.60 9.97 15.45
CA MET A 155 9.36 10.89 16.56
C MET A 155 7.91 10.78 17.09
N ASP A 156 6.92 10.75 16.20
CA ASP A 156 5.50 10.55 16.57
C ASP A 156 5.32 9.24 17.35
N TYR A 157 6.03 8.17 16.95
CA TYR A 157 5.99 6.88 17.67
C TYR A 157 6.63 6.97 19.05
N LEU A 158 7.79 7.62 19.16
CA LEU A 158 8.49 7.83 20.42
C LEU A 158 7.64 8.65 21.42
N GLU A 159 6.91 9.65 20.93
CA GLU A 159 5.97 10.44 21.73
C GLU A 159 4.78 9.60 22.21
N ASP A 160 4.18 8.79 21.32
CA ASP A 160 3.04 7.92 21.66
C ASP A 160 3.42 6.87 22.73
N ILE A 161 4.60 6.27 22.66
CA ILE A 161 5.03 5.30 23.70
C ILE A 161 5.42 5.98 25.03
N GLU A 162 5.97 7.20 24.99
CA GLU A 162 6.26 7.99 26.20
C GLU A 162 4.94 8.33 26.94
N GLN A 163 3.92 8.78 26.20
CA GLN A 163 2.59 9.08 26.74
C GLN A 163 1.88 7.85 27.31
N ARG A 164 2.03 6.68 26.68
CA ARG A 164 1.46 5.42 27.18
C ARG A 164 2.16 4.91 28.44
N GLY A 165 3.44 5.23 28.62
CA GLY A 165 4.24 4.78 29.76
C GLY A 165 4.47 3.27 29.79
N VAL A 166 4.66 2.71 30.99
CA VAL A 166 4.91 1.28 31.17
C VAL A 166 3.65 0.49 30.77
N PRO A 167 3.76 -0.51 29.86
CA PRO A 167 2.61 -1.34 29.53
C PRO A 167 2.07 -2.02 30.79
N PRO A 168 0.74 -2.02 31.01
CA PRO A 168 0.17 -2.58 32.24
C PRO A 168 0.54 -4.06 32.36
N PRO A 169 0.82 -4.54 33.57
CA PRO A 169 1.15 -5.94 33.77
C PRO A 169 -0.02 -6.82 33.32
N PRO A 170 0.24 -8.01 32.74
CA PRO A 170 -0.80 -8.93 32.24
C PRO A 170 -1.79 -9.38 33.33
N THR A 171 -1.50 -9.14 34.60
CA THR A 171 -2.35 -9.44 35.75
C THR A 171 -3.42 -8.38 36.07
N ALA A 172 -3.40 -7.19 35.44
CA ALA A 172 -4.35 -6.11 35.73
C ALA A 172 -5.76 -6.31 35.14
N SER A 173 -6.04 -7.43 34.46
CA SER A 173 -7.34 -7.71 33.82
C SER A 173 -8.31 -8.56 34.65
N VAL A 174 -7.96 -8.98 35.87
CA VAL A 174 -8.76 -9.95 36.62
C VAL A 174 -9.84 -9.32 37.55
N ASP A 175 -9.70 -8.04 37.95
CA ASP A 175 -10.57 -7.44 38.99
C ASP A 175 -11.53 -6.35 38.49
N ARG A 176 -12.26 -6.59 37.39
CA ARG A 176 -13.38 -5.72 36.96
C ARG A 176 -14.74 -6.42 36.89
N ARG A 177 -14.91 -7.50 37.65
CA ARG A 177 -16.20 -8.16 37.89
C ARG A 177 -16.38 -8.40 39.39
N LYS A 178 -16.59 -7.33 40.14
CA LYS A 178 -17.27 -7.30 41.46
C LYS A 178 -17.27 -5.86 41.94
N LEU A 179 -18.38 -5.17 41.72
CA LEU A 179 -19.07 -4.24 42.62
C LEU A 179 -20.35 -3.78 41.91
#